data_AF-A0A8T1SGW1-F1
#
_entry.id   AF-A0A8T1SGW1-F1
#
_cell.length_a   1.000
_cell.length_b   1.000
_cell.length_c   1.000
_cell.angle_alpha   90.00
_cell.angle_beta   90.00
_cell.angle_gamma   90.00
#
_symmetry.space_group_name_H-M   'P 1'
#
loop_
_entity.id
_entity.type
_entity.pdbx_description
1 polymer ?
#
loop_
_entity_poly.entity_id
_entity_poly.type
_entity_poly.pdbx_seq_one_letter_code
_entity_poly.pdbx_strand_id
1 'polypeptide(L)'
;MFLKEVMIKTKREMQRYLEDELKRESEAAEQRMAHKLQRILMECALEKMHAVADARKQERQTASQAMAKQQKKYTEQLQEAGILANETHQKTLDQLKKEKHYEMSVALDITQKENQEEAEKQLKEAEITHQAIYEEVTTSLKETETQVQTLTQQLESMTAWKDNLEAEIEETRQSFQNYIDITFPQLTPGQADFILPFRKRLEHRDTKNEAKDNDNVTTRNVKTGSV
;
A
#
# COMPACT_ATOMS: atom_id res chain seq x y z
N MET A 1 72.85 -99.21 -90.53
CA MET A 1 72.56 -98.84 -89.12
C MET A 1 72.44 -97.33 -88.91
N PHE A 2 73.29 -96.49 -89.53
CA PHE A 2 73.29 -95.03 -89.35
C PHE A 2 71.94 -94.31 -89.53
N LEU A 3 71.13 -94.64 -90.54
CA LEU A 3 69.86 -93.95 -90.81
C LEU A 3 68.79 -94.13 -89.71
N LYS A 4 68.72 -95.32 -89.08
CA LYS A 4 67.76 -95.57 -87.98
C LYS A 4 68.11 -94.80 -86.72
N GLU A 5 69.40 -94.67 -86.43
CA GLU A 5 69.90 -94.02 -85.22
C GLU A 5 69.78 -92.49 -85.31
N VAL A 6 70.06 -91.93 -86.49
CA VAL A 6 69.78 -90.52 -86.79
C VAL A 6 68.28 -90.24 -86.65
N MET A 7 67.41 -91.09 -87.21
CA MET A 7 65.95 -90.91 -87.10
C MET A 7 65.44 -90.96 -85.64
N ILE A 8 65.98 -91.86 -84.81
CA ILE A 8 65.63 -91.94 -83.37
C ILE A 8 66.10 -90.70 -82.62
N LYS A 9 67.31 -90.20 -82.94
CA LYS A 9 67.86 -88.99 -82.32
C LYS A 9 67.06 -87.75 -82.71
N THR A 10 66.73 -87.58 -83.99
CA THR A 10 65.89 -86.47 -84.48
C THR A 10 64.48 -86.53 -83.90
N LYS A 11 63.87 -87.73 -83.76
CA LYS A 11 62.56 -87.89 -83.10
C LYS A 11 62.60 -87.48 -81.63
N ARG A 12 63.67 -87.82 -80.91
CA ARG A 12 63.86 -87.46 -79.50
C ARG A 12 64.11 -85.96 -79.32
N GLU A 13 64.90 -85.35 -80.19
CA GLU A 13 65.12 -83.89 -80.21
C GLU A 13 63.82 -83.15 -80.54
N MET A 14 63.04 -83.64 -81.51
CA MET A 14 61.73 -83.07 -81.85
C MET A 14 60.71 -83.22 -80.70
N GLN A 15 60.71 -84.35 -79.98
CA GLN A 15 59.86 -84.52 -78.78
C GLN A 15 60.24 -83.56 -77.66
N ARG A 16 61.54 -83.39 -77.37
CA ARG A 16 62.00 -82.42 -76.37
C ARG A 16 61.65 -80.98 -76.75
N TYR A 17 61.79 -80.62 -78.02
CA TYR A 17 61.39 -79.31 -78.51
C TYR A 17 59.89 -79.06 -78.33
N LEU A 18 59.05 -80.07 -78.63
CA LEU A 18 57.60 -79.99 -78.41
C LEU A 18 57.23 -79.89 -76.93
N GLU A 19 57.91 -80.62 -76.04
CA GLU A 19 57.72 -80.54 -74.58
C GLU A 19 58.13 -79.15 -74.04
N ASP A 20 59.26 -78.60 -74.50
CA ASP A 20 59.74 -77.28 -74.11
C ASP A 20 58.81 -76.16 -74.62
N GLU A 21 58.30 -76.27 -75.86
CA GLU A 21 57.28 -75.33 -76.37
C GLU A 21 55.96 -75.45 -75.62
N LEU A 22 55.49 -76.67 -75.33
CA LEU A 22 54.27 -76.88 -74.54
C LEU A 22 54.40 -76.28 -73.14
N LYS A 23 55.57 -76.44 -72.51
CA LYS A 23 55.87 -75.85 -71.20
C LYS A 23 55.88 -74.33 -71.24
N ARG A 24 56.52 -73.73 -72.26
CA ARG A 24 56.50 -72.28 -72.47
C ARG A 24 55.10 -71.74 -72.70
N GLU A 25 54.29 -72.43 -73.49
CA GLU A 25 52.90 -72.06 -73.75
C GLU A 25 52.05 -72.15 -72.47
N SER A 26 52.23 -73.22 -71.68
CA SER A 26 51.57 -73.40 -70.38
C SER A 26 51.94 -72.31 -69.39
N GLU A 27 53.22 -72.01 -69.21
CA GLU A 27 53.69 -70.94 -68.32
C GLU A 27 53.19 -69.56 -68.77
N ALA A 28 53.18 -69.29 -70.08
CA ALA A 28 52.61 -68.06 -70.62
C ALA A 28 51.08 -67.98 -70.41
N ALA A 29 50.36 -69.10 -70.49
CA ALA A 29 48.94 -69.16 -70.19
C ALA A 29 48.65 -68.88 -68.71
N GLU A 30 49.43 -69.47 -67.80
CA GLU A 30 49.34 -69.24 -66.35
C GLU A 30 49.62 -67.78 -65.99
N GLN A 31 50.67 -67.17 -66.56
CA GLN A 31 50.97 -65.76 -66.34
C GLN A 31 49.84 -64.84 -66.80
N ARG A 32 49.28 -65.12 -68.00
CA ARG A 32 48.11 -64.37 -68.50
C ARG A 32 46.91 -64.53 -67.57
N MET A 33 46.68 -65.73 -67.04
CA MET A 33 45.58 -66.01 -66.11
C MET A 33 45.80 -65.34 -64.75
N ALA A 34 47.01 -65.39 -64.19
CA ALA A 34 47.38 -64.74 -62.94
C ALA A 34 47.21 -63.22 -63.03
N HIS A 35 47.67 -62.60 -64.13
CA HIS A 35 47.48 -61.17 -64.36
C HIS A 35 46.00 -60.79 -64.47
N LYS A 36 45.19 -61.58 -65.19
CA LYS A 36 43.73 -61.38 -65.26
C LYS A 36 43.08 -61.48 -63.87
N LEU A 37 43.46 -62.48 -63.08
CA LEU A 37 42.92 -62.69 -61.74
C LEU A 37 43.32 -61.55 -60.79
N GLN A 38 44.58 -61.08 -60.85
CA GLN A 38 45.03 -59.92 -60.08
C GLN A 38 44.25 -58.66 -60.44
N ARG A 39 43.98 -58.44 -61.73
CA ARG A 39 43.18 -57.31 -62.19
C ARG A 39 41.75 -57.37 -61.65
N ILE A 40 41.10 -58.53 -61.72
CA ILE A 40 39.75 -58.74 -61.16
C ILE A 40 39.73 -58.53 -59.64
N LEU A 41 40.74 -59.03 -58.92
CA LEU A 41 40.85 -58.82 -57.47
C LEU A 41 40.98 -57.33 -57.12
N MET A 42 41.74 -56.58 -57.90
CA MET A 42 41.90 -55.14 -57.70
C MET A 42 40.61 -54.37 -57.99
N GLU A 43 39.91 -54.70 -59.09
CA GLU A 43 38.60 -54.14 -59.42
C GLU A 43 37.57 -54.44 -58.31
N CYS A 44 37.49 -55.69 -57.84
CA CYS A 44 36.62 -56.09 -56.74
C CYS A 44 36.96 -55.39 -55.40
N ALA A 45 38.26 -55.19 -55.10
CA ALA A 45 38.67 -54.46 -53.92
C ALA A 45 38.24 -52.98 -53.96
N LEU A 46 38.34 -52.34 -55.13
CA LEU A 46 37.87 -50.97 -55.35
C LEU A 46 36.35 -50.87 -55.21
N GLU A 47 35.60 -51.78 -55.84
CA GLU A 47 34.14 -51.84 -55.73
C GLU A 47 33.69 -52.03 -54.28
N LYS A 48 34.35 -52.93 -53.52
CA LYS A 48 34.08 -53.12 -52.09
C LYS A 48 34.37 -51.84 -51.30
N MET A 49 35.47 -51.15 -51.58
CA MET A 49 35.81 -49.90 -50.91
C MET A 49 34.73 -48.83 -51.16
N HIS A 50 34.28 -48.68 -52.40
CA HIS A 50 33.19 -47.76 -52.75
C HIS A 50 31.87 -48.14 -52.08
N ALA A 51 31.47 -49.42 -52.14
CA ALA A 51 30.24 -49.89 -51.51
C ALA A 51 30.24 -49.66 -49.98
N VAL A 52 31.37 -49.89 -49.31
CA VAL A 52 31.51 -49.62 -47.87
C VAL A 52 31.48 -48.11 -47.57
N ALA A 53 32.11 -47.29 -48.41
CA ALA A 53 32.08 -45.83 -48.24
C ALA A 53 30.65 -45.28 -48.39
N ASP A 54 29.91 -45.77 -49.39
CA ASP A 54 28.53 -45.38 -49.63
C ASP A 54 27.60 -45.85 -48.50
N ALA A 55 27.74 -47.09 -48.05
CA ALA A 55 26.98 -47.62 -46.91
C ALA A 55 27.24 -46.79 -45.63
N ARG A 56 28.50 -46.46 -45.33
CA ARG A 56 28.86 -45.61 -44.18
C ARG A 56 28.30 -44.19 -44.32
N LYS A 57 28.26 -43.64 -45.53
CA LYS A 57 27.69 -42.32 -45.79
C LYS A 57 26.17 -42.32 -45.53
N GLN A 58 25.48 -43.35 -46.01
CA GLN A 58 24.04 -43.52 -45.77
C GLN A 58 23.72 -43.72 -44.28
N GLU A 59 24.52 -44.53 -43.58
CA GLU A 59 24.37 -44.74 -42.14
C GLU A 59 24.53 -43.43 -41.36
N ARG A 60 25.59 -42.66 -41.64
CA ARG A 60 25.82 -41.35 -41.02
C ARG A 60 24.68 -40.37 -41.30
N GLN A 61 24.18 -40.34 -42.53
CA GLN A 61 23.07 -39.48 -42.91
C GLN A 61 21.79 -39.87 -42.16
N THR A 62 21.51 -41.17 -42.07
CA THR A 62 20.33 -41.69 -41.35
C THR A 62 20.42 -41.40 -39.86
N ALA A 63 21.59 -41.62 -39.25
CA ALA A 63 21.84 -41.32 -37.84
C ALA A 63 21.69 -39.81 -37.54
N SER A 64 22.23 -38.94 -38.42
CA SER A 64 22.08 -37.49 -38.29
C SER A 64 20.63 -37.05 -38.42
N GLN A 65 19.86 -37.60 -39.36
CA GLN A 65 18.44 -37.31 -39.52
C GLN A 65 17.61 -37.78 -38.32
N ALA A 66 17.91 -38.97 -37.77
CA ALA A 66 17.25 -39.48 -36.58
C ALA A 66 17.53 -38.58 -35.37
N MET A 67 18.79 -38.18 -35.17
CA MET A 67 19.18 -37.26 -34.10
C MET A 67 18.50 -35.90 -34.23
N ALA A 68 18.45 -35.31 -35.44
CA ALA A 68 17.78 -34.03 -35.67
C ALA A 68 16.27 -34.11 -35.38
N LYS A 69 15.60 -35.20 -35.78
CA LYS A 69 14.18 -35.43 -35.46
C LYS A 69 13.96 -35.54 -33.95
N GLN A 70 14.84 -36.27 -33.26
CA GLN A 70 14.74 -36.44 -31.81
C GLN A 70 15.00 -35.11 -31.08
N GLN A 71 16.01 -34.34 -31.49
CA GLN A 71 16.29 -33.03 -30.92
C GLN A 71 15.11 -32.08 -31.10
N LYS A 72 14.51 -32.03 -32.30
CA LYS A 72 13.31 -31.23 -32.57
C LYS A 72 12.15 -31.63 -31.64
N LYS A 73 11.89 -32.92 -31.48
CA LYS A 73 10.85 -33.42 -30.58
C LYS A 73 11.09 -33.01 -29.13
N TYR A 74 12.33 -33.11 -28.64
CA TYR A 74 12.65 -32.67 -27.28
C TYR A 74 12.50 -31.17 -27.10
N THR A 75 12.91 -30.37 -28.09
CA THR A 75 12.73 -28.92 -28.02
C THR A 75 11.27 -28.51 -28.00
N GLU A 76 10.41 -29.17 -28.79
CA GLU A 76 8.96 -28.95 -28.79
C GLU A 76 8.35 -29.32 -27.44
N GLN A 77 8.71 -30.49 -26.89
CA GLN A 77 8.23 -30.92 -25.57
C GLN A 77 8.68 -29.97 -24.44
N LEU A 78 9.92 -29.47 -24.50
CA LEU A 78 10.41 -28.48 -23.53
C LEU A 78 9.66 -27.15 -23.65
N GLN A 79 9.36 -26.71 -24.87
CA GLN A 79 8.58 -25.49 -25.10
C GLN A 79 7.15 -25.63 -24.58
N GLU A 80 6.47 -26.74 -24.89
CA GLU A 80 5.12 -27.04 -24.41
C GLU A 80 5.06 -27.10 -22.88
N ALA A 81 6.01 -27.82 -22.26
CA ALA A 81 6.12 -27.89 -20.81
C ALA A 81 6.39 -26.51 -20.18
N GLY A 82 7.22 -25.69 -20.83
CA GLY A 82 7.49 -24.32 -20.42
C GLY A 82 6.25 -23.42 -20.48
N ILE A 83 5.46 -23.51 -21.55
CA ILE A 83 4.20 -22.76 -21.69
C ILE A 83 3.22 -23.18 -20.60
N LEU A 84 3.00 -24.48 -20.40
CA LEU A 84 2.06 -24.99 -19.39
C LEU A 84 2.47 -24.60 -17.96
N ALA A 85 3.76 -24.71 -17.64
CA ALA A 85 4.29 -24.29 -16.35
C ALA A 85 4.06 -22.79 -16.14
N ASN A 86 4.39 -21.96 -17.13
CA ASN A 86 4.21 -20.53 -17.06
C ASN A 86 2.73 -20.13 -16.91
N GLU A 87 1.82 -20.73 -17.67
CA GLU A 87 0.38 -20.51 -17.53
C GLU A 87 -0.13 -20.88 -16.13
N THR A 88 0.34 -22.00 -15.59
CA THR A 88 -0.04 -22.45 -14.24
C THR A 88 0.48 -21.49 -13.19
N HIS A 89 1.74 -21.06 -13.29
CA HIS A 89 2.33 -20.07 -12.40
C HIS A 89 1.59 -18.73 -12.47
N GLN A 90 1.27 -18.25 -13.68
CA GLN A 90 0.54 -17.00 -13.87
C GLN A 90 -0.85 -17.07 -13.23
N LYS A 91 -1.60 -18.15 -13.45
CA LYS A 91 -2.91 -18.35 -12.79
C LYS A 91 -2.81 -18.34 -11.27
N THR A 92 -1.81 -19.02 -10.71
CA THR A 92 -1.58 -19.04 -9.26
C THR A 92 -1.22 -17.66 -8.73
N LEU A 93 -0.37 -16.90 -9.43
CA LEU A 93 -0.01 -15.53 -9.05
C LEU A 93 -1.21 -14.59 -9.10
N ASP A 94 -2.03 -14.68 -10.14
CA ASP A 94 -3.24 -13.86 -10.28
C ASP A 94 -4.27 -14.18 -9.19
N GLN A 95 -4.42 -15.45 -8.84
CA GLN A 95 -5.27 -15.89 -7.73
C GLN A 95 -4.75 -15.37 -6.40
N LEU A 96 -3.45 -15.54 -6.11
CA LEU A 96 -2.81 -15.05 -4.89
C LEU A 96 -2.95 -13.53 -4.75
N LYS A 97 -2.82 -12.79 -5.86
CA LYS A 97 -3.00 -11.34 -5.87
C LYS A 97 -4.42 -10.95 -5.46
N LYS A 98 -5.44 -11.65 -5.98
CA LYS A 98 -6.84 -11.40 -5.62
C LYS A 98 -7.11 -11.71 -4.15
N GLU A 99 -6.60 -12.84 -3.66
CA GLU A 99 -6.73 -13.25 -2.26
C GLU A 99 -6.08 -12.22 -1.32
N LYS A 100 -4.84 -11.81 -1.61
CA LYS A 100 -4.14 -10.81 -0.79
C LYS A 100 -4.82 -9.44 -0.82
N HIS A 101 -5.37 -9.04 -1.96
CA HIS A 101 -6.15 -7.81 -2.05
C HIS A 101 -7.42 -7.89 -1.21
N TYR A 102 -8.13 -9.01 -1.26
CA TYR A 102 -9.32 -9.24 -0.45
C TYR A 102 -9.00 -9.26 1.05
N GLU A 103 -7.98 -10.00 1.49
CA GLU A 103 -7.51 -10.02 2.88
C GLU A 103 -7.17 -8.61 3.39
N MET A 104 -6.47 -7.81 2.57
CA MET A 104 -6.12 -6.44 2.93
C MET A 104 -7.36 -5.53 3.00
N SER A 105 -8.31 -5.67 2.08
CA SER A 105 -9.58 -4.92 2.13
C SER A 105 -10.35 -5.23 3.40
N VAL A 106 -10.49 -6.51 3.75
CA VAL A 106 -11.20 -6.92 4.97
C VAL A 106 -10.50 -6.39 6.22
N ALA A 107 -9.16 -6.48 6.28
CA ALA A 107 -8.41 -5.93 7.41
C ALA A 107 -8.59 -4.42 7.56
N LEU A 108 -8.56 -3.68 6.45
CA LEU A 108 -8.81 -2.23 6.44
C LEU A 108 -10.23 -1.91 6.91
N ASP A 109 -11.24 -2.62 6.42
CA ASP A 109 -12.64 -2.42 6.83
C ASP A 109 -12.83 -2.66 8.33
N ILE A 110 -12.21 -3.71 8.88
CA ILE A 110 -12.23 -4.01 10.31
C ILE A 110 -11.58 -2.88 11.11
N THR A 111 -10.35 -2.50 10.78
CA THR A 111 -9.64 -1.42 11.49
C THR A 111 -10.35 -0.08 11.38
N GLN A 112 -10.94 0.24 10.22
CA GLN A 112 -11.72 1.45 10.05
C GLN A 112 -12.95 1.44 10.95
N LYS A 113 -13.67 0.32 11.02
CA LYS A 113 -14.85 0.17 11.87
C LYS A 113 -14.50 0.25 13.36
N GLU A 114 -13.45 -0.45 13.79
CA GLU A 114 -12.96 -0.39 15.19
C GLU A 114 -12.58 1.05 15.59
N ASN A 115 -11.88 1.77 14.71
CA ASN A 115 -11.53 3.17 14.95
C ASN A 115 -12.76 4.08 15.03
N GLN A 116 -13.78 3.85 14.20
CA GLN A 116 -15.05 4.58 14.26
C GLN A 116 -15.79 4.30 15.57
N GLU A 117 -15.90 3.03 15.97
CA GLU A 117 -16.54 2.62 17.22
C GLU A 117 -15.83 3.21 18.45
N GLU A 118 -14.49 3.20 18.48
CA GLU A 118 -13.72 3.79 19.57
C GLU A 118 -13.85 5.31 19.62
N ALA A 119 -13.85 6.00 18.47
CA ALA A 119 -14.09 7.44 18.41
C ALA A 119 -15.51 7.81 18.89
N GLU A 120 -16.53 7.05 18.50
CA GLU A 120 -17.90 7.24 18.97
C GLU A 120 -18.02 7.02 20.48
N LYS A 121 -17.32 6.01 21.01
CA LYS A 121 -17.30 5.72 22.44
C LYS A 121 -16.67 6.87 23.22
N GLN A 122 -15.51 7.36 22.79
CA GLN A 122 -14.85 8.51 23.41
C GLN A 122 -15.71 9.78 23.34
N LEU A 123 -16.42 9.99 22.24
CA LEU A 123 -17.34 11.12 22.09
C LEU A 123 -18.52 11.03 23.07
N LYS A 124 -19.12 9.84 23.24
CA LYS A 124 -20.19 9.61 24.22
C LYS A 124 -19.71 9.81 25.66
N GLU A 125 -18.51 9.31 25.99
CA GLU A 125 -17.91 9.52 27.31
C GLU A 125 -17.65 11.02 27.58
N ALA A 126 -17.13 11.76 26.59
CA ALA A 126 -16.96 13.20 26.68
C ALA A 126 -18.30 13.96 26.82
N GLU A 127 -19.34 13.54 26.10
CA GLU A 127 -20.68 14.13 26.20
C GLU A 127 -21.29 13.92 27.59
N ILE A 128 -21.19 12.70 28.16
CA ILE A 128 -21.67 12.40 29.52
C ILE A 128 -20.96 13.27 30.56
N THR A 129 -19.63 13.38 30.46
CA THR A 129 -18.84 14.20 31.41
C THR A 129 -19.17 15.68 31.28
N HIS A 130 -19.30 16.20 30.05
CA HIS A 130 -19.74 17.57 29.82
C HIS A 130 -21.14 17.85 30.35
N GLN A 131 -22.08 16.92 30.14
CA GLN A 131 -23.45 17.04 30.63
C GLN A 131 -23.48 17.10 32.16
N ALA A 132 -22.71 16.25 32.85
CA ALA A 132 -22.61 16.28 34.31
C ALA A 132 -22.03 17.61 34.83
N ILE A 133 -20.98 18.14 34.19
CA ILE A 133 -20.41 19.45 34.54
C ILE A 133 -21.43 20.57 34.31
N TYR A 134 -22.17 20.51 33.20
CA TYR A 134 -23.18 21.50 32.87
C TYR A 134 -24.33 21.51 33.89
N GLU A 135 -24.77 20.33 34.33
CA GLU A 135 -25.76 20.18 35.39
C GLU A 135 -25.27 20.77 36.71
N GLU A 136 -24.04 20.46 37.11
CA GLU A 136 -23.41 21.03 38.32
C GLU A 136 -23.36 22.56 38.27
N VAL A 137 -22.83 23.14 37.18
CA VAL A 137 -22.76 24.59 37.00
C VAL A 137 -24.16 25.23 37.01
N THR A 138 -25.15 24.58 36.38
CA THR A 138 -26.52 25.08 36.35
C THR A 138 -27.16 25.07 37.73
N THR A 139 -26.89 24.04 38.56
CA THR A 139 -27.38 24.01 39.94
C THR A 139 -26.74 25.09 40.80
N SER A 140 -25.41 25.27 40.72
CA SER A 140 -24.71 26.34 41.44
C SER A 140 -25.19 27.73 41.01
N LEU A 141 -25.40 27.95 39.71
CA LEU A 141 -25.95 29.20 39.19
C LEU A 141 -27.31 29.51 39.81
N LYS A 142 -28.24 28.54 39.82
CA LYS A 142 -29.57 28.70 40.43
C LYS A 142 -29.48 29.02 41.93
N GLU A 143 -28.59 28.35 42.66
CA GLU A 143 -28.37 28.65 44.07
C GLU A 143 -27.91 30.10 44.27
N THR A 144 -26.90 30.55 43.52
CA THR A 144 -26.44 31.95 43.60
C THR A 144 -27.52 32.94 43.18
N GLU A 145 -28.34 32.62 42.18
CA GLU A 145 -29.44 33.47 41.73
C GLU A 145 -30.51 33.62 42.82
N THR A 146 -30.87 32.52 43.51
CA THR A 146 -31.81 32.58 44.65
C THR A 146 -31.26 33.40 45.82
N GLN A 147 -29.95 33.32 46.08
CA GLN A 147 -29.30 34.15 47.09
C GLN A 147 -29.34 35.63 46.71
N VAL A 148 -29.03 35.97 45.45
CA VAL A 148 -29.10 37.35 44.95
C VAL A 148 -30.53 37.89 45.03
N GLN A 149 -31.53 37.09 44.66
CA GLN A 149 -32.95 37.47 44.79
C GLN A 149 -33.32 37.76 46.25
N THR A 150 -32.88 36.89 47.17
CA THR A 150 -33.15 37.07 48.61
C THR A 150 -32.51 38.36 49.14
N LEU A 151 -31.24 38.62 48.79
CA LEU A 151 -30.54 39.85 49.18
C LEU A 151 -31.20 41.10 48.59
N THR A 152 -31.66 41.02 47.34
CA THR A 152 -32.38 42.11 46.68
C THR A 152 -33.68 42.43 47.42
N GLN A 153 -34.45 41.42 47.80
CA GLN A 153 -35.69 41.61 48.56
C GLN A 153 -35.45 42.18 49.98
N GLN A 154 -34.36 41.78 50.63
CA GLN A 154 -33.94 42.36 51.91
C GLN A 154 -33.56 43.84 51.74
N LEU A 155 -32.80 44.19 50.69
CA LEU A 155 -32.43 45.57 50.38
C LEU A 155 -33.66 46.43 50.08
N GLU A 156 -34.64 45.92 49.33
CA GLU A 156 -35.91 46.61 49.08
C GLU A 156 -36.66 46.89 50.39
N SER A 157 -36.75 45.90 51.27
CA SER A 157 -37.42 46.04 52.58
C SER A 157 -36.71 47.06 53.47
N MET A 158 -35.37 47.03 53.52
CA MET A 158 -34.57 48.00 54.26
C MET A 158 -34.70 49.41 53.67
N THR A 159 -34.77 49.53 52.35
CA THR A 159 -34.95 50.82 51.66
C THR A 159 -36.33 51.40 51.99
N ALA A 160 -37.39 50.60 51.92
CA ALA A 160 -38.73 51.04 52.31
C ALA A 160 -38.80 51.45 53.79
N TRP A 161 -38.15 50.71 54.69
CA TRP A 161 -38.08 51.07 56.11
C TRP A 161 -37.31 52.38 56.33
N LYS A 162 -36.18 52.56 55.64
CA LYS A 162 -35.41 53.80 55.63
C LYS A 162 -36.28 54.98 55.17
N ASP A 163 -37.02 54.83 54.07
CA ASP A 163 -37.84 55.90 53.51
C ASP A 163 -39.01 56.27 54.44
N ASN A 164 -39.63 55.28 55.11
CA ASN A 164 -40.65 55.52 56.14
C ASN A 164 -40.10 56.31 57.34
N LEU A 165 -38.91 55.94 57.84
CA LEU A 165 -38.25 56.68 58.91
C LEU A 165 -37.85 58.10 58.48
N GLU A 166 -37.37 58.25 57.24
CA GLU A 166 -37.07 59.57 56.69
C GLU A 166 -38.34 60.45 56.61
N ALA A 167 -39.49 59.87 56.25
CA ALA A 167 -40.77 60.57 56.24
C ALA A 167 -41.25 60.98 57.65
N GLU A 168 -41.15 60.09 58.64
CA GLU A 168 -41.53 60.39 60.04
C GLU A 168 -40.63 61.49 60.66
N ILE A 169 -39.32 61.44 60.37
CA ILE A 169 -38.37 62.48 60.78
C ILE A 169 -38.73 63.83 60.14
N GLU A 170 -39.19 63.83 58.88
CA GLU A 170 -39.61 65.05 58.19
C GLU A 170 -40.93 65.61 58.74
N GLU A 171 -41.90 64.75 59.07
CA GLU A 171 -43.17 65.15 59.71
C GLU A 171 -42.95 65.74 61.11
N THR A 172 -42.14 65.08 61.94
CA THR A 172 -41.79 65.58 63.28
C THR A 172 -41.06 66.92 63.18
N ARG A 173 -40.11 67.04 62.24
CA ARG A 173 -39.44 68.32 61.94
C ARG A 173 -40.43 69.42 61.58
N GLN A 174 -41.38 69.17 60.67
CA GLN A 174 -42.40 70.15 60.30
C GLN A 174 -43.26 70.55 61.50
N SER A 175 -43.62 69.59 62.36
CA SER A 175 -44.37 69.85 63.59
C SER A 175 -43.60 70.73 64.58
N PHE A 176 -42.30 70.47 64.77
CA PHE A 176 -41.42 71.32 65.59
C PHE A 176 -41.29 72.73 65.02
N GLN A 177 -41.11 72.85 63.70
CA GLN A 177 -41.03 74.16 63.05
C GLN A 177 -42.32 74.94 63.27
N ASN A 178 -43.48 74.32 63.06
CA ASN A 178 -44.79 74.93 63.32
C ASN A 178 -44.93 75.40 64.78
N TYR A 179 -44.47 74.61 65.75
CA TYR A 179 -44.51 75.00 67.16
C TYR A 179 -43.62 76.21 67.46
N ILE A 180 -42.42 76.26 66.90
CA ILE A 180 -41.50 77.40 67.02
C ILE A 180 -42.13 78.64 66.42
N ASP A 181 -42.69 78.53 65.21
CA ASP A 181 -43.32 79.64 64.50
C ASP A 181 -44.50 80.23 65.29
N ILE A 182 -45.29 79.39 65.97
CA ILE A 182 -46.41 79.82 66.85
C ILE A 182 -45.91 80.45 68.16
N THR A 183 -44.93 79.82 68.83
CA THR A 183 -44.49 80.21 70.17
C THR A 183 -43.59 81.44 70.14
N PHE A 184 -42.83 81.62 69.07
CA PHE A 184 -41.83 82.67 68.90
C PHE A 184 -42.00 83.39 67.55
N PRO A 185 -43.11 84.13 67.34
CA PRO A 185 -43.41 84.78 66.05
C PRO A 185 -42.44 85.91 65.65
N GLN A 186 -41.50 86.27 66.54
CA GLN A 186 -40.44 87.24 66.25
C GLN A 186 -39.18 86.60 65.67
N LEU A 187 -39.06 85.26 65.70
CA LEU A 187 -38.01 84.54 64.98
C LEU A 187 -38.31 84.58 63.48
N THR A 188 -37.30 84.91 62.69
CA THR A 188 -37.43 84.84 61.22
C THR A 188 -37.34 83.39 60.76
N PRO A 189 -38.11 82.99 59.72
CA PRO A 189 -38.04 81.63 59.17
C PRO A 189 -36.59 81.25 58.83
N GLY A 190 -36.13 80.10 59.32
CA GLY A 190 -34.75 79.63 59.13
C GLY A 190 -33.79 79.93 60.29
N GLN A 191 -34.12 80.82 61.24
CA GLN A 191 -33.24 81.09 62.39
C GLN A 191 -33.10 79.91 63.36
N ALA A 192 -34.05 78.98 63.37
CA ALA A 192 -34.04 77.79 64.22
C ALA A 192 -33.54 76.53 63.51
N ASP A 193 -33.13 76.61 62.24
CA ASP A 193 -32.75 75.45 61.41
C ASP A 193 -31.51 74.71 61.94
N PHE A 194 -30.70 75.35 62.79
CA PHE A 194 -29.57 74.69 63.46
C PHE A 194 -30.00 73.67 64.51
N ILE A 195 -31.22 73.80 65.08
CA ILE A 195 -31.75 72.90 66.11
C ILE A 195 -32.03 71.52 65.51
N LEU A 196 -32.53 71.51 64.28
CA LEU A 196 -32.73 70.30 63.49
C LEU A 196 -32.13 70.54 62.10
N PRO A 197 -30.86 70.18 61.85
CA PRO A 197 -30.26 70.33 60.52
C PRO A 197 -30.93 69.42 59.48
N PHE A 198 -31.08 69.90 58.24
CA PHE A 198 -31.56 69.06 57.12
C PHE A 198 -30.55 67.98 56.78
N ARG A 199 -31.02 66.74 56.56
CA ARG A 199 -30.17 65.68 56.00
C ARG A 199 -30.17 65.78 54.47
N LYS A 200 -29.01 65.61 53.85
CA LYS A 200 -28.92 65.47 52.39
C LYS A 200 -29.57 64.15 52.01
N ARG A 201 -30.67 64.19 51.25
CA ARG A 201 -31.16 62.98 50.58
C ARG A 201 -30.06 62.49 49.65
N LEU A 202 -29.69 61.21 49.78
CA LEU A 202 -28.84 60.56 48.81
C LEU A 202 -29.63 60.44 47.52
N GLU A 203 -29.39 61.34 46.58
CA GLU A 203 -29.82 61.12 45.20
C GLU A 203 -29.10 59.87 44.69
N HIS A 204 -29.83 58.77 44.51
CA HIS A 204 -29.36 57.67 43.68
C HIS A 204 -29.13 58.26 42.28
N ARG A 205 -27.86 58.54 41.95
CA ARG A 205 -27.49 58.66 40.54
C ARG A 205 -27.68 57.27 39.97
N ASP A 206 -28.77 57.08 39.25
CA ASP A 206 -28.85 56.02 38.26
C ASP A 206 -27.62 56.19 37.36
N THR A 207 -26.59 55.38 37.56
CA THR A 207 -25.51 55.22 36.59
C THR A 207 -26.08 54.46 35.39
N LYS A 208 -26.91 55.16 34.62
CA LYS A 208 -26.99 54.95 33.18
C LYS A 208 -25.71 55.53 32.59
N ASN A 209 -25.00 54.70 31.84
CA ASN A 209 -23.77 54.94 31.09
C ASN A 209 -22.49 54.57 31.83
N GLU A 210 -21.98 53.37 31.56
CA GLU A 210 -20.73 53.17 30.81
C GLU A 210 -20.56 51.67 30.48
N ALA A 211 -21.24 51.24 29.41
CA ALA A 211 -20.83 50.08 28.63
C ALA A 211 -20.48 50.59 27.23
N LYS A 212 -19.35 51.31 27.15
CA LYS A 212 -18.62 51.52 25.90
C LYS A 212 -17.16 51.16 26.16
N ASP A 213 -16.68 50.32 25.25
CA ASP A 213 -15.29 49.88 25.06
C ASP A 213 -14.64 49.02 26.14
N ASN A 214 -14.58 47.71 25.85
CA ASN A 214 -13.29 47.11 25.50
C ASN A 214 -13.48 45.76 24.79
N ASP A 215 -13.98 45.80 23.54
CA ASP A 215 -13.72 44.75 22.56
C ASP A 215 -12.49 45.14 21.74
N ASN A 216 -11.30 44.87 22.28
CA ASN A 216 -10.08 44.77 21.50
C ASN A 216 -9.07 43.88 22.23
N VAL A 217 -9.34 42.56 22.18
CA VAL A 217 -8.31 41.55 22.44
C VAL A 217 -8.21 40.63 21.23
N THR A 218 -7.28 41.02 20.35
CA THR A 218 -6.30 40.14 19.73
C THR A 218 -6.83 38.85 19.08
N THR A 219 -7.20 38.95 17.81
CA THR A 219 -7.06 37.82 16.87
C THR A 219 -5.59 37.39 16.80
N ARG A 220 -5.19 36.39 17.59
CA ARG A 220 -4.01 35.59 17.29
C ARG A 220 -4.35 34.70 16.11
N ASN A 221 -3.77 35.04 14.96
CA ASN A 221 -3.64 34.16 13.80
C ASN A 221 -3.08 32.80 14.26
N VAL A 222 -3.93 31.77 14.26
CA VAL A 222 -3.48 30.39 14.12
C VAL A 222 -3.17 30.21 12.64
N LYS A 223 -1.87 30.21 12.31
CA LYS A 223 -1.36 29.74 11.04
C LYS A 223 -1.71 28.25 10.95
N THR A 224 -2.78 27.93 10.22
CA THR A 224 -2.97 26.62 9.60
C THR A 224 -1.89 26.43 8.53
N GLY A 225 -1.39 25.21 8.43
CA GLY A 225 -0.12 24.89 7.78
C GLY A 225 -0.09 24.95 6.25
N SER A 226 1.11 24.76 5.72
CA SER A 226 1.32 24.26 4.36
C SER A 226 2.68 23.57 4.24
N VAL A 227 2.57 22.31 3.81
CA VAL A 227 3.54 21.37 3.21
C VAL A 227 4.61 20.77 4.13
#